data_AF-A0A699VYI4-F1
#
_entry.id   AF-A0A699VYI4-F1
#
_cell.length_a   1.000
_cell.length_b   1.000
_cell.length_c   1.000
_cell.angle_alpha   90.00
_cell.angle_beta   90.00
_cell.angle_gamma   90.00
#
_symmetry.space_group_name_H-M   'P 1'
#
loop_
_entity.id
_entity.type
_entity.pdbx_description
1 polymer ?
#
loop_
_entity_poly.entity_id
_entity_poly.type
_entity_poly.pdbx_seq_one_letter_code
_entity_poly.pdbx_strand_id
1 'polypeptide(L)' 'LFLAYAAHKNFTVFEMDVKTTFLNGFLKEEVYVGQPLGFVSKQYLNHVYALEKALYGLKQAPQAWYDVLS' A
#
# COMPACT_ATOMS: atom_id res chain seq x y z
N LEU A 1 -13.46 -14.94 -12.13
CA LEU A 1 -13.22 -15.58 -13.45
C LEU A 1 -11.86 -16.28 -13.53
N PHE A 2 -10.74 -15.62 -13.19
CA PHE A 2 -9.40 -16.23 -13.26
C PHE A 2 -9.24 -17.52 -12.42
N LEU A 3 -9.46 -17.46 -11.09
CA LEU A 3 -9.31 -18.63 -10.22
C LEU A 3 -10.26 -19.78 -10.59
N ALA A 4 -11.50 -19.45 -10.95
CA ALA A 4 -12.48 -20.44 -11.41
C ALA A 4 -12.04 -21.14 -12.71
N TYR A 5 -11.42 -20.41 -13.64
CA TYR A 5 -10.86 -20.98 -14.87
C TYR A 5 -9.62 -21.83 -14.59
N ALA A 6 -8.71 -21.36 -13.72
CA ALA A 6 -7.52 -22.11 -13.31
C ALA A 6 -7.92 -23.45 -12.65
N ALA A 7 -8.92 -23.43 -11.77
CA ALA A 7 -9.49 -24.62 -11.16
C ALA A 7 -10.12 -25.55 -12.21
N HIS A 8 -10.90 -25.01 -13.15
CA HIS A 8 -11.48 -25.80 -14.24
C HIS A 8 -10.42 -26.46 -15.14
N LYS A 9 -9.27 -25.81 -15.33
CA LYS A 9 -8.14 -26.31 -16.12
C LYS A 9 -7.14 -27.14 -15.30
N ASN A 10 -7.40 -27.41 -14.02
CA ASN A 10 -6.48 -28.08 -13.10
C ASN A 10 -5.08 -27.43 -13.06
N PHE A 11 -5.01 -26.10 -13.14
CA PHE A 11 -3.77 -25.38 -13.00
C PHE A 11 -3.39 -25.22 -11.53
N THR A 12 -2.12 -25.46 -11.23
CA THR A 12 -1.54 -25.12 -9.94
C THR A 12 -1.34 -23.61 -9.86
N VAL A 13 -1.96 -22.97 -8.88
CA VAL A 13 -1.78 -21.54 -8.60
C VAL A 13 -0.81 -21.39 -7.44
N PHE A 14 0.20 -20.56 -7.62
CA PHE A 14 1.13 -20.17 -6.57
C PHE A 14 0.82 -18.74 -6.14
N GLU A 15 0.69 -18.54 -4.84
CA GLU A 15 0.55 -17.22 -4.23
C GLU A 15 1.89 -16.81 -3.63
N MET A 16 2.29 -15.57 -3.86
CA MET A 16 3.50 -14.99 -3.28
C MET A 16 3.10 -13.80 -2.42
N ASP A 17 3.36 -13.90 -1.12
CA ASP A 17 3.29 -12.76 -0.23
C ASP A 17 4.63 -12.01 -0.27
N VAL A 18 4.58 -10.74 -0.64
CA VAL A 18 5.77 -9.90 -0.74
C VAL A 18 5.76 -8.95 0.45
N LYS A 19 6.81 -9.04 1.27
CA LYS A 19 6.93 -8.21 2.47
C LYS A 19 7.08 -6.74 2.09
N THR A 20 6.38 -5.88 2.83
CA THR A 20 6.53 -4.41 2.75
C THR A 20 6.34 -3.80 1.36
N THR A 21 5.61 -4.45 0.45
CA THR A 21 5.41 -3.99 -0.94
C THR A 21 4.92 -2.56 -1.04
N PHE A 22 3.93 -2.21 -0.24
CA PHE A 22 3.32 -0.88 -0.30
C PHE A 22 4.34 0.22 0.03
N LEU A 23 5.32 -0.03 0.90
CA LEU A 23 6.38 0.93 1.22
C LEU A 23 7.28 1.26 0.02
N ASN A 24 7.28 0.42 -1.01
CA ASN A 24 8.01 0.68 -2.26
C ASN A 24 7.21 1.58 -3.22
N GLY A 25 5.88 1.51 -3.18
CA GLY A 25 4.98 2.31 -4.02
C GLY A 25 4.98 3.78 -3.65
N PHE A 26 5.15 4.66 -4.64
CA PHE A 26 5.03 6.10 -4.44
C PHE A 26 3.57 6.57 -4.64
N LEU A 27 3.12 7.49 -3.81
CA LEU A 27 1.80 8.08 -3.94
C LEU A 27 1.84 9.20 -5.00
N LYS A 28 0.95 9.12 -5.99
CA LYS A 28 0.74 10.20 -6.98
C LYS A 28 -0.10 11.35 -6.44
N GLU A 29 -0.93 11.05 -5.45
CA GLU A 29 -1.84 11.99 -4.79
C GLU A 29 -1.22 12.46 -3.46
N GLU A 30 -1.51 13.69 -3.07
CA GLU A 30 -1.13 14.19 -1.75
C GLU A 30 -2.02 13.57 -0.68
N VAL A 31 -1.41 12.77 0.19
CA VAL A 31 -2.09 12.09 1.28
C VAL A 31 -1.46 12.53 2.59
N TYR A 32 -2.29 13.00 3.51
CA TYR A 32 -1.86 13.39 4.84
C TYR A 32 -2.42 12.43 5.89
N VAL A 33 -1.65 12.19 6.93
CA VAL A 33 -2.07 11.42 8.09
C VAL A 33 -1.86 12.21 9.38
N GLY A 34 -2.75 11.99 10.35
CA GLY A 34 -2.55 12.48 11.70
C GLY A 34 -1.25 11.93 12.29
N GLN A 35 -0.73 12.61 13.31
CA GLN A 35 0.51 12.17 13.96
C GLN A 35 0.30 10.80 14.62
N PRO A 36 1.10 9.79 14.25
CA PRO A 36 0.92 8.47 14.83
C PRO A 36 1.32 8.49 16.31
N LEU A 37 0.67 7.60 17.06
CA LEU A 37 0.99 7.41 18.47
C LEU A 37 2.49 7.07 18.62
N GLY A 38 3.20 7.82 19.47
CA GLY A 38 4.64 7.67 19.66
C GLY A 38 5.53 8.52 18.74
N PHE A 39 4.96 9.22 17.75
CA PHE A 39 5.67 10.17 16.90
C PHE A 39 5.05 11.58 16.93
N VAL A 40 4.44 11.93 18.07
CA VAL A 40 3.80 13.23 18.26
C VAL A 40 4.85 14.30 18.54
N SER A 41 4.88 15.35 17.73
CA SER A 41 5.76 16.51 17.92
C SER A 41 5.24 17.41 19.04
N LYS A 42 6.09 17.66 20.04
CA LYS A 42 5.77 18.59 21.15
C LYS A 42 5.66 20.05 20.69
N GLN A 43 6.36 20.42 19.62
CA GLN A 43 6.38 21.79 19.11
C GLN A 43 5.21 22.06 18.15
N TYR A 44 4.76 21.03 17.42
CA TYR A 44 3.78 21.16 16.35
C TYR A 44 2.62 20.19 16.57
N LEU A 45 1.87 20.35 17.66
CA LEU A 45 0.82 19.41 18.05
C LEU A 45 -0.30 19.23 17.01
N ASN A 46 -0.59 20.27 16.23
CA ASN A 46 -1.68 20.28 15.25
C ASN A 46 -1.23 19.93 13.82
N HIS A 47 0.03 19.55 13.62
CA HIS A 47 0.51 19.19 12.28
C HIS A 47 0.05 17.80 11.86
N VAL A 48 -0.04 17.61 10.55
CA VAL A 48 -0.21 16.31 9.90
C VAL A 48 1.05 15.99 9.09
N TYR A 49 1.29 14.70 8.85
CA TYR A 49 2.43 14.25 8.04
C TYR A 49 1.97 13.92 6.63
N ALA A 50 2.70 14.43 5.63
CA ALA A 50 2.53 14.02 4.24
C ALA A 50 3.15 12.64 4.05
N LEU A 51 2.42 11.74 3.38
CA LEU A 51 2.94 10.44 2.98
C LEU A 51 3.49 10.51 1.57
N GLU A 52 4.77 10.15 1.42
CA GLU A 52 5.40 9.97 0.11
C GLU A 52 5.20 8.55 -0.42
N LYS A 53 5.13 7.57 0.49
CA LYS A 53 5.00 6.15 0.20
C LYS A 53 3.62 5.63 0.57
N ALA A 54 3.17 4.63 -0.19
CA ALA A 54 1.92 3.96 0.12
C ALA A 54 2.04 3.14 1.41
N LEU A 55 1.06 3.27 2.29
CA LEU A 55 0.92 2.46 3.50
C LEU A 55 -0.19 1.44 3.34
N TYR A 56 -0.12 0.38 4.13
CA TYR A 56 -1.19 -0.61 4.21
C TYR A 56 -2.51 0.07 4.63
N GLY A 57 -3.62 -0.38 4.03
CA GLY A 57 -4.95 0.17 4.30
C GLY A 57 -5.30 1.45 3.53
N LEU A 58 -4.35 2.06 2.81
CA LEU A 58 -4.67 3.12 1.86
C LEU A 58 -5.36 2.53 0.62
N LYS A 59 -6.44 3.15 0.17
CA LYS A 59 -7.21 2.71 -1.01
C LYS A 59 -6.36 2.71 -2.29
N GLN A 60 -5.42 3.65 -2.37
CA GLN A 60 -4.51 3.82 -3.50
C GLN A 60 -3.23 2.97 -3.40
N ALA A 61 -2.97 2.28 -2.29
CA ALA A 61 -1.75 1.48 -2.12
C ALA A 61 -1.59 0.34 -3.15
N PRO A 62 -2.65 -0.41 -3.53
CA PRO A 62 -2.54 -1.41 -4.59
C PRO A 62 -2.16 -0.82 -5.94
N GLN A 63 -2.70 0.36 -6.29
CA GLN A 63 -2.36 1.04 -7.55
C GLN A 63 -0.91 1.54 -7.54
N ALA A 64 -0.48 2.18 -6.46
CA ALA A 64 0.89 2.66 -6.30
C ALA A 64 1.91 1.50 -6.39
N TRP A 65 1.56 0.31 -5.91
CA TRP A 65 2.39 -0.88 -6.08
C TRP A 65 2.40 -1.40 -7.51
N TYR A 66 1.24 -1.46 -8.17
CA TYR A 66 1.15 -1.88 -9.57
C TYR A 66 2.02 -1.01 -10.48
N ASP A 67 2.00 0.31 -10.29
CA ASP A 67 2.80 1.26 -11.06
C ASP A 67 4.32 1.06 -10.91
N VAL A 68 4.77 0.46 -9.81
CA VAL A 68 6.21 0.12 -9.58
C VAL A 68 6.59 -1.20 -10.25
N LEU A 69 5.64 -2.12 -10.36
CA LEU A 69 5.86 -3.43 -10.99
C LEU A 69 5.74 -3.41 -12.52
N SER A 70 5.03 -2.42 -13.07
CA SER A 70 4.75 -2.28 -14.50
C SER A 70 5.92 -1.72 -15.31
#